data_AF-A0A7S3ZAJ7-F1
#
_entry.id   AF-A0A7S3ZAJ7-F1
#
_cell.length_a   1.000
_cell.length_b   1.000
_cell.length_c   1.000
_cell.angle_alpha   90.00
_cell.angle_beta   90.00
_cell.angle_gamma   90.00
#
_symmetry.space_group_name_H-M   'P 1'
#
loop_
_entity.id
_entity.type
_entity.pdbx_description
1 polymer ?
#
loop_
_entity_poly.entity_id
_entity_poly.type
_entity_poly.pdbx_seq_one_letter_code
_entity_poly.pdbx_strand_id
1 'polypeptide(L)'
;KARGEKVLSFVRGSIVGREEAAEGPFGRRRVVYADYVASGKPLHCVEDYLREEVMTLYANTHTTTSTTGLQSTLFREEARAIIHRCVRAGKDDAVLFTGSGATGALNKLVAVLGLRKRCNFPEESRRGTPLDTWPAVLVGPYEHHSNLLPWRDSLCTVHVVREDTEKGGVDIKHLENELQAIRKSKGGDRRMIIGAFSAASNVTGILCDTKG
;
A
#
# COMPACT_ATOMS: atom_id res chain seq x y z
N LYS A 1 -8.87 18.58 -22.13
CA LYS A 1 -8.67 17.41 -23.03
C LYS A 1 -7.23 17.33 -23.55
N ALA A 2 -6.71 18.33 -24.25
CA ALA A 2 -5.34 18.34 -24.82
C ALA A 2 -4.18 18.10 -23.84
N ARG A 3 -4.28 18.54 -22.57
CA ARG A 3 -3.23 18.32 -21.56
C ARG A 3 -3.08 16.84 -21.18
N GLY A 4 -4.19 16.10 -21.10
CA GLY A 4 -4.17 14.67 -20.75
C GLY A 4 -3.52 13.82 -21.85
N GLU A 5 -3.85 14.11 -23.11
CA GLU A 5 -3.26 13.43 -24.27
C GLU A 5 -1.75 13.65 -24.37
N LYS A 6 -1.28 14.87 -24.11
CA LYS A 6 0.16 15.18 -24.07
C LYS A 6 0.88 14.38 -22.98
N VAL A 7 0.31 14.29 -21.77
CA VAL A 7 0.90 13.51 -20.68
C VAL A 7 0.92 12.02 -21.02
N LEU A 8 -0.17 11.47 -21.54
CA LEU A 8 -0.22 10.06 -21.94
C LEU A 8 0.76 9.74 -23.07
N SER A 9 0.89 10.64 -24.04
CA SER A 9 1.86 10.52 -25.14
C SER A 9 3.30 10.54 -24.60
N PHE A 10 3.60 11.45 -23.67
CA PHE A 10 4.90 11.52 -23.00
C PHE A 10 5.21 10.22 -22.24
N VAL A 11 4.30 9.77 -21.35
CA VAL A 11 4.50 8.54 -20.57
C VAL A 11 4.70 7.34 -21.49
N ARG A 12 3.87 7.20 -22.53
CA ARG A 12 4.04 6.14 -23.53
C ARG A 12 5.37 6.25 -24.27
N GLY A 13 5.81 7.46 -24.60
CA GLY A 13 7.11 7.71 -25.24
C GLY A 13 8.29 7.33 -24.35
N SER A 14 8.16 7.50 -23.03
CA SER A 14 9.22 7.25 -22.07
C SER A 14 9.36 5.79 -21.62
N ILE A 15 8.49 4.87 -22.01
CA ILE A 15 8.62 3.45 -21.59
C ILE A 15 9.92 2.86 -22.16
N VAL A 16 10.80 2.39 -21.29
CA VAL A 16 12.05 1.71 -21.68
C VAL A 16 11.71 0.38 -22.35
N GLY A 17 12.35 0.10 -23.50
CA GLY A 17 12.10 -1.12 -24.27
C GLY A 17 10.71 -1.16 -24.92
N ARG A 18 10.07 -0.01 -25.13
CA ARG A 18 8.74 0.08 -25.74
C ARG A 18 8.63 -0.62 -27.10
N GLU A 19 9.67 -0.50 -27.92
CA GLU A 19 9.73 -1.07 -29.28
C GLU A 19 10.42 -2.44 -29.29
N GLU A 20 10.71 -3.01 -28.11
CA GLU A 20 11.37 -4.31 -27.99
C GLU A 20 10.51 -5.41 -28.63
N ALA A 21 11.19 -6.35 -29.29
CA ALA A 21 10.53 -7.45 -29.99
C ALA A 21 11.18 -8.77 -29.58
N ALA A 22 10.35 -9.75 -29.24
CA ALA A 22 10.79 -11.08 -28.87
C ALA A 22 10.57 -12.05 -30.03
N GLU A 23 11.47 -13.02 -30.17
CA GLU A 23 11.24 -14.18 -31.02
C GLU A 23 10.22 -15.10 -30.35
N GLY A 24 9.31 -15.64 -31.16
CA GLY A 24 8.31 -16.59 -30.70
C GLY A 24 7.92 -17.59 -31.78
N PRO A 25 7.01 -18.52 -31.49
CA PRO A 25 6.59 -19.57 -32.43
C PRO A 25 6.00 -19.05 -33.75
N PHE A 26 5.62 -17.77 -33.79
CA PHE A 26 5.03 -17.10 -34.95
C PHE A 26 5.94 -16.01 -35.53
N GLY A 27 7.25 -16.15 -35.31
CA GLY A 27 8.28 -15.19 -35.71
C GLY A 27 8.42 -14.00 -34.76
N ARG A 28 9.32 -13.09 -35.12
CA ARG A 28 9.62 -11.88 -34.35
C ARG A 28 8.39 -10.98 -34.24
N ARG A 29 7.96 -10.69 -33.01
CA ARG A 29 6.84 -9.79 -32.73
C ARG A 29 7.18 -8.81 -31.62
N ARG A 30 6.65 -7.59 -31.74
CA ARG A 30 6.76 -6.59 -30.69
C ARG A 30 6.13 -7.08 -29.40
N VAL A 31 6.79 -6.83 -28.28
CA VAL A 31 6.28 -7.19 -26.95
C VAL A 31 5.14 -6.24 -26.57
N VAL A 32 3.96 -6.80 -26.31
CA VAL A 32 2.82 -6.08 -25.75
C VAL A 32 2.74 -6.40 -24.26
N TYR A 33 3.12 -5.44 -23.42
CA TYR A 33 3.02 -5.59 -21.97
C TYR A 33 1.62 -5.15 -21.50
N ALA A 34 0.85 -6.09 -20.97
CA ALA A 34 -0.51 -5.87 -20.49
C ALA A 34 -0.70 -6.20 -19.00
N ASP A 35 0.40 -6.29 -18.24
CA ASP A 35 0.41 -6.74 -16.83
C ASP A 35 0.83 -5.62 -15.85
N TYR A 36 0.41 -4.38 -16.15
CA TYR A 36 0.74 -3.20 -15.33
C TYR A 36 0.20 -3.24 -13.90
N VAL A 37 -0.77 -4.12 -13.63
CA VAL A 37 -1.30 -4.36 -12.27
C VAL A 37 -0.27 -5.11 -11.43
N ALA A 38 0.52 -6.00 -12.02
CA ALA A 38 1.59 -6.71 -11.31
C ALA A 38 2.83 -5.82 -11.10
N SER A 39 3.27 -5.11 -12.14
CA SER A 39 4.40 -4.18 -12.02
C SER A 39 4.43 -3.13 -13.13
N GLY A 40 4.93 -1.93 -12.81
CA GLY A 40 5.21 -0.90 -13.80
C GLY A 40 6.45 -1.21 -14.63
N LYS A 41 6.47 -0.70 -15.87
CA LYS A 41 7.70 -0.64 -16.67
C LYS A 41 8.51 0.62 -16.31
N PRO A 42 9.85 0.56 -16.34
CA PRO A 42 10.68 1.74 -16.10
C PRO A 42 10.45 2.79 -17.18
N LEU A 43 10.59 4.07 -16.79
CA LEU A 43 10.43 5.22 -17.66
C LEU A 43 11.77 5.94 -17.80
N HIS A 44 12.18 6.24 -19.03
CA HIS A 44 13.39 7.00 -19.34
C HIS A 44 13.53 8.26 -18.48
N CYS A 45 12.46 9.06 -18.36
CA CYS A 45 12.50 10.28 -17.55
C CYS A 45 12.83 10.06 -16.06
N VAL A 46 12.51 8.89 -15.51
CA VAL A 46 12.84 8.55 -14.11
C VAL A 46 14.25 7.97 -14.05
N GLU A 47 14.58 7.03 -14.94
CA GLU A 47 15.88 6.35 -14.96
C GLU A 47 17.03 7.31 -15.29
N ASP A 48 16.82 8.23 -16.22
CA ASP A 48 17.81 9.22 -16.64
C ASP A 48 18.04 10.24 -15.52
N TYR A 49 16.99 10.71 -14.85
CA TYR A 49 17.12 11.59 -13.68
C TYR A 49 17.88 10.90 -12.53
N LEU A 50 17.57 9.63 -12.25
CA LEU A 50 18.30 8.86 -11.25
C LEU A 50 19.78 8.76 -11.61
N ARG A 51 20.10 8.45 -12.88
CA ARG A 51 21.47 8.28 -13.36
C ARG A 51 22.27 9.58 -13.37
N GLU A 52 21.69 10.65 -13.89
CA GLU A 52 22.40 11.90 -14.20
C GLU A 52 22.45 12.84 -12.98
N GLU A 53 21.37 12.91 -12.20
CA GLU A 53 21.25 13.88 -11.10
C GLU A 53 21.46 13.23 -9.72
N VAL A 54 20.85 12.06 -9.48
CA VAL A 54 20.88 11.46 -8.13
C VAL A 54 22.15 10.68 -7.88
N MET A 55 22.54 9.79 -8.80
CA MET A 55 23.69 8.89 -8.62
C MET A 55 25.04 9.63 -8.58
N THR A 56 25.15 10.77 -9.25
CA THR A 56 26.39 11.58 -9.30
C THR A 56 26.73 12.21 -7.95
N LEU A 57 25.72 12.47 -7.11
CA LEU A 57 25.85 13.08 -5.79
C LEU A 57 25.45 12.15 -4.64
N TYR A 58 25.22 10.86 -4.94
CA TYR A 58 24.80 9.88 -3.96
C TYR A 58 25.89 9.62 -2.91
N ALA A 59 25.49 9.67 -1.64
CA ALA A 59 26.24 9.17 -0.51
C ALA A 59 25.30 8.74 0.61
N ASN A 60 25.86 8.09 1.62
CA ASN A 60 25.10 7.73 2.80
C ASN A 60 24.61 8.99 3.54
N THR A 61 23.35 8.99 3.95
CA THR A 61 22.68 10.14 4.60
C THR A 61 23.08 10.35 6.06
N HIS A 62 23.87 9.44 6.64
CA HIS A 62 24.32 9.50 8.04
C HIS A 62 25.40 10.56 8.32
N THR A 63 25.98 11.17 7.28
CA THR A 63 27.06 12.15 7.42
C THR A 63 26.78 13.35 6.51
N THR A 64 26.45 14.51 7.10
CA THR A 64 26.13 15.73 6.34
C THR A 64 27.33 16.65 6.15
N THR A 65 28.54 16.23 6.55
CA THR A 65 29.76 17.03 6.43
C THR A 65 30.33 17.07 5.01
N SER A 66 29.95 16.11 4.15
CA SER A 66 30.28 16.15 2.72
C SER A 66 29.11 16.68 1.89
N THR A 67 29.42 17.31 0.76
CA THR A 67 28.41 17.79 -0.21
C THR A 67 27.48 16.66 -0.65
N THR A 68 28.02 15.48 -0.94
CA THR A 68 27.23 14.31 -1.39
C THR A 68 26.30 13.77 -0.30
N GLY A 69 26.75 13.75 0.96
CA GLY A 69 25.94 13.31 2.10
C GLY A 69 24.80 14.29 2.41
N LEU A 70 25.09 15.59 2.39
CA LEU A 70 24.06 16.63 2.51
C LEU A 70 23.04 16.54 1.37
N GLN A 71 23.51 16.45 0.12
CA GLN A 71 22.64 16.39 -1.06
C GLN A 71 21.72 15.17 -1.04
N SER A 72 22.24 14.00 -0.65
CA SER A 72 21.43 12.78 -0.55
C SER A 72 20.30 12.90 0.48
N THR A 73 20.55 13.59 1.58
CA THR A 73 19.52 13.92 2.58
C THR A 73 18.47 14.87 2.01
N LEU A 74 18.89 15.90 1.25
CA LEU A 74 17.96 16.83 0.59
C LEU A 74 17.05 16.11 -0.42
N PHE A 75 17.60 15.24 -1.27
CA PHE A 75 16.80 14.43 -2.20
C PHE A 75 15.74 13.60 -1.48
N ARG A 76 16.10 12.99 -0.35
CA ARG A 76 15.17 12.17 0.45
C ARG A 76 14.04 13.00 1.05
N GLU A 77 14.34 14.20 1.55
CA GLU A 77 13.32 15.08 2.14
C GLU A 77 12.45 15.75 1.08
N GLU A 78 12.99 16.09 -0.08
CA GLU A 78 12.21 16.55 -1.23
C GLU A 78 11.25 15.46 -1.72
N ALA A 79 11.75 14.22 -1.89
CA ALA A 79 10.90 13.08 -2.26
C ALA A 79 9.77 12.88 -1.25
N ARG A 80 10.06 13.02 0.06
CA ARG A 80 9.05 12.96 1.13
C ARG A 80 7.99 14.04 0.95
N ALA A 81 8.41 15.28 0.73
CA ALA A 81 7.50 16.41 0.54
C ALA A 81 6.64 16.27 -0.73
N ILE A 82 7.20 15.74 -1.82
CA ILE A 82 6.45 15.44 -3.05
C ILE A 82 5.37 14.40 -2.75
N ILE A 83 5.71 13.29 -2.10
CA ILE A 83 4.75 12.21 -1.78
C ILE A 83 3.65 12.73 -0.87
N HIS A 84 3.99 13.49 0.18
CA HIS A 84 3.05 14.13 1.10
C HIS A 84 1.99 14.96 0.34
N ARG A 85 2.42 15.79 -0.62
CA ARG A 85 1.51 16.54 -1.49
C ARG A 85 0.69 15.66 -2.42
N CYS A 86 1.29 14.65 -3.04
CA CYS A 86 0.61 13.76 -3.99
C CYS A 86 -0.55 13.00 -3.34
N VAL A 87 -0.40 12.59 -2.08
CA VAL A 87 -1.45 11.90 -1.32
C VAL A 87 -2.37 12.86 -0.56
N ARG A 88 -2.18 14.18 -0.71
CA ARG A 88 -2.94 15.24 -0.03
C ARG A 88 -2.91 15.11 1.50
N ALA A 89 -1.78 14.69 2.05
CA ALA A 89 -1.56 14.62 3.48
C ALA A 89 -1.59 16.03 4.12
N GLY A 90 -2.13 16.13 5.32
CA GLY A 90 -2.22 17.33 6.12
C GLY A 90 -1.03 17.53 7.07
N LYS A 91 -1.13 18.53 7.94
CA LYS A 91 -0.10 18.86 8.95
C LYS A 91 0.07 17.77 10.03
N ASP A 92 -0.97 16.99 10.26
CA ASP A 92 -1.02 15.94 11.28
C ASP A 92 -0.61 14.57 10.72
N ASP A 93 -0.29 14.51 9.42
CA ASP A 93 0.09 13.30 8.70
C ASP A 93 1.61 13.20 8.53
N ALA A 94 2.14 11.98 8.61
CA ALA A 94 3.56 11.68 8.40
C ALA A 94 3.77 10.72 7.23
N VAL A 95 4.80 11.00 6.41
CA VAL A 95 5.24 10.09 5.34
C VAL A 95 6.43 9.27 5.84
N LEU A 96 6.27 7.96 5.91
CA LEU A 96 7.32 7.01 6.30
C LEU A 96 7.72 6.14 5.10
N PHE A 97 9.03 6.03 4.85
CA PHE A 97 9.55 5.11 3.85
C PHE A 97 9.72 3.71 4.45
N THR A 98 8.94 2.75 3.97
CA THR A 98 8.79 1.41 4.57
C THR A 98 9.41 0.28 3.75
N GLY A 99 10.22 0.61 2.74
CA GLY A 99 10.94 -0.37 1.92
C GLY A 99 10.03 -1.03 0.88
N SER A 100 9.71 -2.31 1.07
CA SER A 100 9.06 -3.18 0.08
C SER A 100 7.56 -2.93 -0.12
N GLY A 101 7.22 -1.76 -0.64
CA GLY A 101 5.87 -1.41 -1.09
C GLY A 101 4.81 -1.44 0.02
N ALA A 102 3.55 -1.67 -0.38
CA ALA A 102 2.40 -1.70 0.53
C ALA A 102 2.51 -2.79 1.60
N THR A 103 3.08 -3.95 1.25
CA THR A 103 3.32 -5.05 2.20
C THR A 103 4.23 -4.62 3.34
N GLY A 104 5.36 -3.97 3.03
CA GLY A 104 6.27 -3.44 4.04
C GLY A 104 5.62 -2.37 4.92
N ALA A 105 4.80 -1.50 4.31
CA ALA A 105 4.06 -0.47 5.02
C ALA A 105 3.08 -1.06 6.04
N LEU A 106 2.29 -2.05 5.64
CA LEU A 106 1.30 -2.65 6.52
C LEU A 106 1.94 -3.44 7.67
N ASN A 107 3.00 -4.21 7.39
CA ASN A 107 3.74 -4.90 8.44
C ASN A 107 4.36 -3.92 9.45
N LYS A 108 4.85 -2.75 8.97
CA LYS A 108 5.35 -1.70 9.85
C LYS A 108 4.23 -1.10 10.70
N LEU A 109 3.06 -0.85 10.12
CA LEU A 109 1.89 -0.36 10.85
C LEU A 109 1.47 -1.33 11.97
N VAL A 110 1.31 -2.60 11.64
CA VAL A 110 1.00 -3.69 12.59
C VAL A 110 2.03 -3.72 13.74
N ALA A 111 3.32 -3.57 13.42
CA ALA A 111 4.38 -3.55 14.43
C ALA A 111 4.32 -2.31 15.33
N VAL A 112 4.05 -1.13 14.77
CA VAL A 112 3.94 0.12 15.54
C VAL A 112 2.72 0.12 16.46
N LEU A 113 1.60 -0.49 16.02
CA LEU A 113 0.41 -0.70 16.84
C LEU A 113 0.61 -1.74 17.96
N GLY A 114 1.78 -2.41 18.01
CA GLY A 114 2.06 -3.44 19.02
C GLY A 114 1.33 -4.76 18.77
N LEU A 115 0.74 -4.96 17.59
CA LEU A 115 -0.08 -6.14 17.26
C LEU A 115 0.74 -7.29 16.68
N ARG A 116 2.00 -7.07 16.35
CA ARG A 116 2.89 -8.12 15.84
C ARG A 116 3.13 -9.18 16.91
N LYS A 117 2.83 -10.45 16.58
CA LYS A 117 3.20 -11.60 17.42
C LYS A 117 4.73 -11.61 17.60
N ARG A 118 5.19 -11.62 18.85
CA ARG A 118 6.61 -11.81 19.17
C ARG A 118 6.94 -13.30 19.08
N CYS A 119 8.16 -13.65 18.69
CA CYS A 119 8.59 -15.07 18.59
C CYS A 119 8.49 -15.83 19.91
N ASN A 120 8.45 -15.11 21.04
CA ASN A 120 8.27 -15.65 22.39
C ASN A 120 6.89 -15.32 22.97
N PHE A 121 5.88 -15.05 22.15
CA PHE A 121 4.51 -14.89 22.65
C PHE A 121 3.99 -16.31 22.95
N PRO A 122 3.92 -16.73 24.22
CA PRO A 122 3.49 -18.08 24.55
C PRO A 122 2.07 -18.28 24.01
N GLU A 123 1.78 -19.43 23.40
CA GLU A 123 0.38 -19.75 23.04
C GLU A 123 -0.53 -19.67 24.28
N GLU A 124 0.01 -19.92 25.47
CA GLU A 124 -0.65 -19.77 26.75
C GLU A 124 -1.10 -18.33 27.03
N SER A 125 -0.40 -17.31 26.53
CA SER A 125 -0.86 -15.91 26.64
C SER A 125 -2.10 -15.62 25.78
N ARG A 126 -2.40 -16.47 24.77
CA ARG A 126 -3.72 -16.50 24.11
C ARG A 126 -4.74 -17.29 24.93
N ARG A 127 -4.30 -18.33 25.66
CA ARG A 127 -5.15 -19.16 26.54
C ARG A 127 -5.48 -18.39 27.83
N GLY A 128 -6.49 -17.54 27.76
CA GLY A 128 -7.04 -16.87 28.93
C GLY A 128 -7.43 -15.42 28.69
N THR A 129 -6.95 -14.81 27.61
CA THR A 129 -7.40 -13.49 27.18
C THR A 129 -8.61 -13.66 26.26
N PRO A 130 -9.82 -13.25 26.67
CA PRO A 130 -11.01 -13.36 25.84
C PRO A 130 -10.85 -12.62 24.50
N LEU A 131 -11.20 -13.24 23.37
CA LEU A 131 -11.00 -12.68 22.02
C LEU A 131 -11.74 -11.35 21.80
N ASP A 132 -12.83 -11.14 22.52
CA ASP A 132 -13.63 -9.90 22.55
C ASP A 132 -12.86 -8.70 23.13
N THR A 133 -11.71 -8.93 23.79
CA THR A 133 -10.81 -7.86 24.26
C THR A 133 -9.72 -7.48 23.26
N TRP A 134 -9.47 -8.30 22.23
CA TRP A 134 -8.43 -8.05 21.23
C TRP A 134 -8.91 -7.00 20.23
N PRO A 135 -8.05 -6.15 19.65
CA PRO A 135 -8.47 -5.23 18.57
C PRO A 135 -9.22 -5.95 17.45
N ALA A 136 -10.27 -5.32 16.93
CA ALA A 136 -11.04 -5.83 15.80
C ALA A 136 -10.58 -5.15 14.51
N VAL A 137 -10.22 -5.94 13.50
CA VAL A 137 -9.83 -5.45 12.17
C VAL A 137 -10.91 -5.86 11.18
N LEU A 138 -11.58 -4.89 10.58
CA LEU A 138 -12.54 -5.11 9.50
C LEU A 138 -11.82 -4.98 8.16
N VAL A 139 -12.02 -5.97 7.29
CA VAL A 139 -11.41 -6.06 5.97
C VAL A 139 -12.49 -6.23 4.90
N GLY A 140 -12.23 -5.77 3.69
CA GLY A 140 -13.14 -5.94 2.57
C GLY A 140 -13.23 -7.39 2.06
N PRO A 141 -14.16 -7.66 1.13
CA PRO A 141 -14.38 -9.00 0.59
C PRO A 141 -13.31 -9.45 -0.44
N TYR A 142 -12.56 -8.51 -1.03
CA TYR A 142 -11.57 -8.76 -2.09
C TYR A 142 -10.17 -8.23 -1.73
N GLU A 143 -9.78 -8.32 -0.45
CA GLU A 143 -8.47 -7.84 -0.03
C GLU A 143 -7.32 -8.65 -0.63
N HIS A 144 -6.32 -7.93 -1.14
CA HIS A 144 -5.07 -8.56 -1.53
C HIS A 144 -4.40 -9.22 -0.33
N HIS A 145 -3.67 -10.33 -0.54
CA HIS A 145 -2.99 -11.07 0.53
C HIS A 145 -2.01 -10.20 1.33
N SER A 146 -1.39 -9.20 0.69
CA SER A 146 -0.53 -8.24 1.40
C SER A 146 -1.28 -7.38 2.42
N ASN A 147 -2.59 -7.21 2.27
CA ASN A 147 -3.44 -6.57 3.26
C ASN A 147 -3.95 -7.58 4.30
N LEU A 148 -4.48 -8.73 3.86
CA LEU A 148 -5.14 -9.69 4.76
C LEU A 148 -4.18 -10.44 5.71
N LEU A 149 -3.05 -10.94 5.20
CA LEU A 149 -2.18 -11.84 5.97
C LEU A 149 -1.56 -11.17 7.20
N PRO A 150 -1.04 -9.93 7.14
CA PRO A 150 -0.49 -9.27 8.33
C PRO A 150 -1.49 -9.19 9.49
N TRP A 151 -2.78 -8.97 9.21
CA TRP A 151 -3.81 -8.95 10.24
C TRP A 151 -4.12 -10.35 10.80
N ARG A 152 -4.25 -11.37 9.93
CA ARG A 152 -4.48 -12.75 10.37
C ARG A 152 -3.36 -13.28 11.27
N ASP A 153 -2.14 -12.83 11.02
CA ASP A 153 -0.96 -13.23 11.80
C ASP A 153 -0.70 -12.35 13.02
N SER A 154 -1.58 -11.39 13.32
CA SER A 154 -1.44 -10.43 14.42
C SER A 154 -2.29 -10.77 15.65
N LEU A 155 -2.11 -10.00 16.71
CA LEU A 155 -2.88 -10.05 17.95
C LEU A 155 -4.20 -9.28 17.82
N CYS A 156 -5.03 -9.64 16.84
CA CYS A 156 -6.35 -9.06 16.59
C CYS A 156 -7.37 -10.12 16.14
N THR A 157 -8.66 -9.78 16.15
CA THR A 157 -9.68 -10.55 15.43
C THR A 157 -9.94 -9.91 14.07
N VAL A 158 -10.06 -10.73 13.02
CA VAL A 158 -10.31 -10.25 11.66
C VAL A 158 -11.77 -10.54 11.30
N HIS A 159 -12.49 -9.51 10.86
CA HIS A 159 -13.88 -9.55 10.46
C HIS A 159 -13.97 -9.21 8.96
N VAL A 160 -14.36 -10.18 8.14
CA VAL A 160 -14.51 -9.98 6.70
C VAL A 160 -15.90 -9.42 6.41
N VAL A 161 -15.95 -8.21 5.86
CA VAL A 161 -17.20 -7.60 5.40
C VAL A 161 -17.55 -8.22 4.06
N ARG A 162 -18.83 -8.57 3.89
CA ARG A 162 -19.35 -9.19 2.68
C ARG A 162 -19.31 -8.23 1.49
N GLU A 163 -19.38 -8.82 0.31
CA GLU A 163 -19.59 -8.07 -0.93
C GLU A 163 -21.06 -7.72 -1.11
N ASP A 164 -21.34 -6.50 -1.57
CA ASP A 164 -22.68 -6.09 -1.99
C ASP A 164 -23.05 -6.87 -3.27
N THR A 165 -24.10 -7.69 -3.18
CA THR A 165 -24.51 -8.58 -4.27
C THR A 165 -25.10 -7.87 -5.48
N GLU A 166 -25.53 -6.61 -5.33
CA GLU A 166 -26.15 -5.84 -6.42
C GLU A 166 -25.13 -4.94 -7.11
N LYS A 167 -24.31 -4.22 -6.35
CA LYS A 167 -23.39 -3.21 -6.86
C LYS A 167 -21.94 -3.69 -6.96
N GLY A 168 -21.62 -4.83 -6.36
CA GLY A 168 -20.24 -5.18 -6.01
C GLY A 168 -19.69 -4.23 -4.95
N GLY A 169 -18.48 -4.49 -4.49
CA GLY A 169 -17.86 -3.63 -3.48
C GLY A 169 -18.24 -4.02 -2.04
N VAL A 170 -17.86 -3.19 -1.06
CA VAL A 170 -18.12 -3.46 0.36
C VAL A 170 -19.61 -3.28 0.69
N ASP A 171 -20.25 -4.30 1.27
CA ASP A 171 -21.61 -4.17 1.82
C ASP A 171 -21.60 -3.28 3.07
N ILE A 172 -22.04 -2.03 2.90
CA ILE A 172 -22.07 -1.01 3.97
C ILE A 172 -23.04 -1.39 5.09
N LYS A 173 -24.17 -2.05 4.78
CA LYS A 173 -25.12 -2.50 5.81
C LYS A 173 -24.50 -3.60 6.64
N HIS A 174 -23.80 -4.54 6.01
CA HIS A 174 -23.06 -5.57 6.73
C HIS A 174 -21.91 -4.99 7.56
N LEU A 175 -21.19 -4.00 7.03
CA LEU A 175 -20.15 -3.28 7.78
C LEU A 175 -20.73 -2.63 9.04
N GLU A 176 -21.86 -1.92 8.92
CA GLU A 176 -22.54 -1.30 10.06
C GLU A 176 -22.96 -2.33 11.10
N ASN A 177 -23.53 -3.46 10.67
CA ASN A 177 -23.96 -4.54 11.56
C ASN A 177 -22.77 -5.15 12.32
N GLU A 178 -21.64 -5.40 11.64
CA GLU A 178 -20.40 -5.90 12.28
C GLU A 178 -19.87 -4.90 13.32
N LEU A 179 -19.85 -3.60 12.98
CA LEU A 179 -19.44 -2.55 13.92
C LEU A 179 -20.34 -2.51 15.17
N GLN A 180 -21.66 -2.57 14.98
CA GLN A 180 -22.61 -2.59 16.10
C GLN A 180 -22.45 -3.85 16.95
N ALA A 181 -22.24 -5.02 16.33
CA ALA A 181 -22.02 -6.27 17.05
C ALA A 181 -20.73 -6.21 17.89
N ILE A 182 -19.65 -5.66 17.33
CA ILE A 182 -18.37 -5.44 18.04
C ILE A 182 -18.55 -4.47 19.21
N ARG A 183 -19.33 -3.40 19.05
CA ARG A 183 -19.58 -2.44 20.15
C ARG A 183 -20.44 -3.03 21.27
N LYS A 184 -21.44 -3.84 20.92
CA LYS A 184 -22.31 -4.53 21.90
C LYS A 184 -21.64 -5.70 22.60
N SER A 185 -20.49 -6.19 22.11
CA SER A 185 -19.77 -7.29 22.77
C SER A 185 -19.15 -6.82 24.09
N LYS A 186 -18.84 -7.77 24.99
CA LYS A 186 -18.18 -7.47 26.26
C LYS A 186 -16.84 -6.75 26.01
N GLY A 187 -16.66 -5.58 26.61
CA GLY A 187 -15.47 -4.73 26.39
C GLY A 187 -15.46 -3.94 25.07
N GLY A 188 -16.50 -4.04 24.25
CA GLY A 188 -16.61 -3.41 22.93
C GLY A 188 -16.47 -1.88 22.93
N ASP A 189 -16.92 -1.21 24.00
CA ASP A 189 -16.81 0.25 24.14
C ASP A 189 -15.36 0.76 24.15
N ARG A 190 -14.44 -0.04 24.70
CA ARG A 190 -13.01 0.30 24.81
C ARG A 190 -12.14 -0.42 23.77
N ARG A 191 -12.76 -1.25 22.94
CA ARG A 191 -12.08 -2.06 21.94
C ARG A 191 -11.59 -1.18 20.80
N MET A 192 -10.32 -1.32 20.45
CA MET A 192 -9.76 -0.69 19.24
C MET A 192 -10.38 -1.36 18.01
N ILE A 193 -10.88 -0.55 17.07
CA ILE A 193 -11.46 -1.00 15.81
C ILE A 193 -10.65 -0.38 14.68
N ILE A 194 -10.21 -1.21 13.73
CA ILE A 194 -9.40 -0.82 12.57
C ILE A 194 -10.16 -1.21 11.31
N GLY A 195 -10.34 -0.27 10.38
CA GLY A 195 -10.81 -0.57 9.03
C GLY A 195 -9.61 -0.66 8.07
N ALA A 196 -9.45 -1.77 7.38
CA ALA A 196 -8.37 -2.01 6.42
C ALA A 196 -8.95 -2.48 5.08
N PHE A 197 -9.37 -1.50 4.27
CA PHE A 197 -10.04 -1.72 2.99
C PHE A 197 -9.17 -1.28 1.81
N SER A 198 -9.12 -2.09 0.75
CA SER A 198 -8.48 -1.70 -0.50
C SER A 198 -9.27 -0.59 -1.19
N ALA A 199 -8.59 0.45 -1.70
CA ALA A 199 -9.24 1.53 -2.46
C ALA A 199 -9.77 1.05 -3.84
N ALA A 200 -9.19 -0.01 -4.38
CA ALA A 200 -9.61 -0.65 -5.62
C ALA A 200 -9.26 -2.13 -5.60
N SER A 201 -10.09 -2.96 -6.24
CA SER A 201 -9.79 -4.38 -6.46
C SER A 201 -8.75 -4.54 -7.58
N ASN A 202 -7.66 -5.25 -7.29
CA ASN A 202 -6.65 -5.61 -8.29
C ASN A 202 -7.11 -6.73 -9.25
N VAL A 203 -8.25 -7.36 -8.97
CA VAL A 203 -8.83 -8.43 -9.79
C VAL A 203 -9.93 -7.90 -10.70
N THR A 204 -10.89 -7.15 -10.13
CA THR A 204 -12.08 -6.71 -10.86
C THR A 204 -12.01 -5.25 -11.30
N GLY A 205 -11.10 -4.44 -10.73
CA GLY A 205 -11.00 -3.01 -10.99
C GLY A 205 -12.11 -2.17 -10.32
N ILE A 206 -13.00 -2.79 -9.54
CA ILE A 206 -14.03 -2.10 -8.77
C ILE A 206 -13.35 -1.13 -7.80
N LEU A 207 -13.83 0.11 -7.78
CA LEU A 207 -13.34 1.17 -6.89
C LEU A 207 -14.20 1.21 -5.62
N CYS A 208 -13.55 1.39 -4.48
CA CYS A 208 -14.22 1.67 -3.22
C CYS A 208 -14.40 3.18 -3.04
N ASP A 209 -15.51 3.58 -2.40
CA ASP A 209 -15.61 4.93 -1.88
C ASP A 209 -14.63 5.08 -0.71
N THR A 210 -13.68 5.99 -0.87
CA THR A 210 -12.64 6.30 0.11
C THR A 210 -12.84 7.66 0.78
N LYS A 211 -13.87 8.40 0.38
CA LYS A 211 -14.13 9.76 0.90
C LYS A 211 -15.17 9.78 2.01
N GLY A 212 -16.07 8.78 2.04
CA GLY A 212 -17.20 8.76 2.98
C GLY A 212 -18.28 9.76 2.61
#